data_AF-A0AA47P2M3-F1
#
_entry.id   AF-A0AA47P2M3-F1
#
_cell.length_a   1.000
_cell.length_b   1.000
_cell.length_c   1.000
_cell.angle_alpha   90.00
_cell.angle_beta   90.00
_cell.angle_gamma   90.00
#
_symmetry.space_group_name_H-M   'P 1'
#
loop_
_entity.id
_entity.type
_entity.pdbx_description
1 polymer ?
#
loop_
_entity_poly.entity_id
_entity_poly.type
_entity_poly.pdbx_seq_one_letter_code
_entity_poly.pdbx_strand_id
1 'polypeptide(L)'
;MAVYVSNNWCKQYTVRETLCCPDVEILHLTMRPFYLPREFGSVAVCVVYIPPSGNAARAAARIADCVHQQLQRAPGAPVFVMGDFNHCKLESALPGFEQYIKCSTRENKTLDKCYGNVKNAYVAKPKAPLANSDHNAIHLIPTYKTMLKRSKPQVKTVTVWSEEGIDTLKGCFLCTDCVLLVYSVQTLHNHEFEKTLGLNESHH
;
A
#
# COMPACT_ATOMS: atom_id res chain seq x y z
N MET A 1 -17.21 6.27 9.10
CA MET A 1 -15.85 5.66 9.17
C MET A 1 -14.79 6.61 8.61
N ALA A 2 -13.53 6.57 9.09
CA ALA A 2 -12.44 7.41 8.59
C ALA A 2 -11.07 6.70 8.66
N VAL A 3 -10.12 7.09 7.80
CA VAL A 3 -8.74 6.60 7.80
C VAL A 3 -7.77 7.76 7.81
N TYR A 4 -6.86 7.77 8.78
CA TYR A 4 -5.82 8.77 8.92
C TYR A 4 -4.48 8.18 8.50
N VAL A 5 -3.85 8.81 7.51
CA VAL A 5 -2.54 8.39 6.97
C VAL A 5 -1.52 9.46 7.28
N SER A 6 -0.43 9.09 7.95
CA SER A 6 0.67 10.03 8.20
C SER A 6 1.43 10.33 6.91
N ASN A 7 1.63 11.62 6.62
CA ASN A 7 2.43 12.08 5.47
C ASN A 7 3.90 11.63 5.53
N ASN A 8 4.39 11.29 6.74
CA ASN A 8 5.74 10.75 6.93
C ASN A 8 5.81 9.25 6.58
N TRP A 9 4.67 8.58 6.43
CA TRP A 9 4.58 7.16 6.13
C TRP A 9 4.18 6.89 4.67
N CYS A 10 3.20 7.63 4.14
CA CYS A 10 2.77 7.53 2.77
C CYS A 10 2.16 8.85 2.28
N LYS A 11 2.57 9.32 1.09
CA LYS A 11 2.02 10.55 0.45
C LYS A 11 0.97 10.26 -0.61
N GLN A 12 1.00 9.09 -1.22
CA GLN A 12 0.13 8.73 -2.33
C GLN A 12 -0.73 7.52 -1.95
N TYR A 13 -2.03 7.77 -1.90
CA TYR A 13 -3.05 6.75 -1.72
C TYR A 13 -4.14 6.94 -2.78
N THR A 14 -4.85 5.87 -3.07
CA THR A 14 -5.98 5.87 -4.00
C THR A 14 -7.15 5.21 -3.31
N VAL A 15 -8.24 5.94 -3.14
CA VAL A 15 -9.51 5.36 -2.71
C VAL A 15 -10.07 4.56 -3.89
N ARG A 16 -10.26 3.25 -3.70
CA ARG A 16 -10.72 2.31 -4.73
C ARG A 16 -12.22 2.13 -4.69
N GLU A 17 -12.78 2.09 -3.50
CA GLU A 17 -14.22 1.89 -3.29
C GLU A 17 -14.64 2.54 -1.98
N THR A 18 -15.79 3.23 -2.04
CA THR A 18 -16.52 3.67 -0.86
C THR A 18 -17.94 3.16 -1.01
N LEU A 19 -18.39 2.35 -0.07
CA LEU A 19 -19.73 1.76 -0.07
C LEU A 19 -20.37 1.99 1.29
N CYS A 20 -21.63 2.39 1.27
CA CYS A 20 -22.45 2.51 2.46
C CYS A 20 -23.81 1.90 2.15
N CYS A 21 -24.11 0.77 2.79
CA CYS A 21 -25.41 0.11 2.68
C CYS A 21 -25.89 -0.32 4.08
N PRO A 22 -27.16 -0.73 4.23
CA PRO A 22 -27.73 -1.08 5.54
C PRO A 22 -26.98 -2.20 6.29
N ASP A 23 -26.24 -3.05 5.56
CA ASP A 23 -25.52 -4.18 6.15
C ASP A 23 -24.05 -3.88 6.43
N VAL A 24 -23.41 -2.96 5.68
CA VAL A 24 -21.97 -2.71 5.78
C VAL A 24 -21.59 -1.35 5.21
N GLU A 25 -20.66 -0.68 5.86
CA GLU A 25 -19.87 0.42 5.32
C GLU A 25 -18.46 -0.08 4.99
N ILE A 26 -17.96 0.25 3.80
CA ILE A 26 -16.64 -0.12 3.31
C ILE A 26 -15.94 1.14 2.81
N LEU A 27 -14.69 1.32 3.25
CA LEU A 27 -13.75 2.28 2.67
C LEU A 27 -12.48 1.52 2.31
N HIS A 28 -12.30 1.26 1.02
CA HIS A 28 -11.16 0.53 0.48
C HIS A 28 -10.19 1.47 -0.22
N LEU A 29 -8.93 1.39 0.18
CA LEU A 29 -7.86 2.23 -0.30
C LEU A 29 -6.60 1.42 -0.55
N THR A 30 -5.87 1.79 -1.60
CA THR A 30 -4.55 1.24 -1.92
C THR A 30 -3.51 2.32 -1.78
N MET A 31 -2.34 1.98 -1.25
CA MET A 31 -1.25 2.94 -1.07
C MET A 31 0.11 2.26 -1.17
N ARG A 32 1.17 3.07 -1.32
CA ARG A 32 2.56 2.59 -1.30
C ARG A 32 3.37 3.35 -0.24
N PRO A 33 3.45 2.82 0.99
CA PRO A 33 4.28 3.42 2.04
C PRO A 33 5.76 3.43 1.68
N PHE A 34 6.52 4.39 2.20
CA PHE A 34 7.94 4.54 1.88
C PHE A 34 8.80 3.34 2.29
N TYR A 35 8.45 2.72 3.41
CA TYR A 35 9.19 1.59 4.00
C TYR A 35 8.47 0.25 3.84
N LEU A 36 7.68 0.11 2.78
CA LEU A 36 7.04 -1.16 2.46
C LEU A 36 8.12 -2.19 2.05
N PRO A 37 8.04 -3.47 2.51
CA PRO A 37 8.91 -4.53 2.04
C PRO A 37 9.00 -4.57 0.52
N ARG A 38 10.21 -4.76 -0.03
CA ARG A 38 10.51 -4.63 -1.47
C ARG A 38 9.67 -5.57 -2.33
N GLU A 39 9.30 -6.72 -1.80
CA GLU A 39 8.45 -7.73 -2.41
C GLU A 39 7.02 -7.25 -2.68
N PHE A 40 6.57 -6.18 -2.03
CA PHE A 40 5.22 -5.65 -2.20
C PHE A 40 5.21 -4.38 -3.06
N GLY A 41 4.39 -4.40 -4.11
CA GLY A 41 4.15 -3.25 -4.99
C GLY A 41 3.29 -2.17 -4.33
N SER A 42 2.34 -2.58 -3.49
CA SER A 42 1.43 -1.70 -2.76
C SER A 42 0.79 -2.49 -1.62
N VAL A 43 0.16 -1.78 -0.69
CA VAL A 43 -0.73 -2.37 0.31
C VAL A 43 -2.16 -1.91 0.06
N ALA A 44 -3.12 -2.80 0.23
CA ALA A 44 -4.54 -2.50 0.24
C ALA A 44 -5.09 -2.58 1.66
N VAL A 45 -5.87 -1.59 2.04
CA VAL A 45 -6.56 -1.54 3.33
C VAL A 45 -8.04 -1.35 3.05
N CYS A 46 -8.85 -2.27 3.54
CA CYS A 46 -10.30 -2.22 3.50
C CYS A 46 -10.79 -1.99 4.93
N VAL A 47 -11.27 -0.78 5.20
CA VAL A 47 -11.85 -0.46 6.51
C VAL A 47 -13.34 -0.74 6.44
N VAL A 48 -13.85 -1.43 7.46
CA VAL A 48 -15.21 -1.96 7.49
C VAL A 48 -15.90 -1.55 8.78
N TYR A 49 -17.16 -1.15 8.68
CA TYR A 49 -18.09 -1.05 9.81
C TYR A 49 -19.35 -1.84 9.48
N ILE A 50 -19.74 -2.77 10.37
CA ILE A 50 -20.96 -3.55 10.24
C ILE A 50 -21.93 -3.12 11.34
N PRO A 51 -23.07 -2.49 11.01
CA PRO A 51 -24.05 -2.09 12.01
C PRO A 51 -24.55 -3.30 12.81
N PRO A 52 -24.87 -3.17 14.10
CA PRO A 52 -25.41 -4.28 14.90
C PRO A 52 -26.71 -4.89 14.33
N SER A 53 -27.49 -4.10 13.59
CA SER A 53 -28.70 -4.54 12.88
C SER A 53 -28.44 -5.14 11.49
N GLY A 54 -27.21 -5.03 10.98
CA GLY A 54 -26.84 -5.47 9.63
C GLY A 54 -26.81 -6.98 9.48
N ASN A 55 -27.12 -7.47 8.27
CA ASN A 55 -27.05 -8.89 7.97
C ASN A 55 -25.59 -9.32 7.76
N ALA A 56 -25.07 -10.14 8.68
CA ALA A 56 -23.68 -10.58 8.67
C ALA A 56 -23.28 -11.36 7.39
N ALA A 57 -24.19 -12.14 6.80
CA ALA A 57 -23.90 -12.91 5.59
C ALA A 57 -23.78 -12.00 4.36
N ARG A 58 -24.70 -11.02 4.22
CA ARG A 58 -24.63 -10.02 3.15
C ARG A 58 -23.40 -9.13 3.31
N ALA A 59 -23.09 -8.69 4.52
CA ALA A 59 -21.89 -7.93 4.83
C ALA A 59 -20.61 -8.70 4.44
N ALA A 60 -20.50 -9.96 4.88
CA ALA A 60 -19.36 -10.82 4.56
C ALA A 60 -19.20 -11.03 3.05
N ALA A 61 -20.30 -11.24 2.32
CA ALA A 61 -20.26 -11.37 0.86
C ALA A 61 -19.75 -10.11 0.17
N ARG A 62 -20.24 -8.92 0.57
CA ARG A 62 -19.77 -7.63 0.01
C ARG A 62 -18.30 -7.37 0.28
N ILE A 63 -17.84 -7.67 1.50
CA ILE A 63 -16.43 -7.54 1.87
C ILE A 63 -15.58 -8.51 1.04
N ALA A 64 -16.04 -9.76 0.86
CA ALA A 64 -15.34 -10.74 0.05
C ALA A 64 -15.24 -10.29 -1.41
N ASP A 65 -16.32 -9.75 -2.00
CA ASP A 65 -16.29 -9.20 -3.37
C ASP A 65 -15.25 -8.09 -3.52
N CYS A 66 -15.24 -7.11 -2.59
CA CYS A 66 -14.25 -6.03 -2.57
C CYS A 66 -12.81 -6.58 -2.52
N VAL A 67 -12.56 -7.57 -1.65
CA VAL A 67 -11.25 -8.20 -1.50
C VAL A 67 -10.86 -8.99 -2.74
N HIS A 68 -11.77 -9.77 -3.33
CA HIS A 68 -11.51 -10.55 -4.53
C HIS A 68 -11.17 -9.64 -5.71
N GLN A 69 -11.90 -8.55 -5.91
CA GLN A 69 -11.57 -7.57 -6.94
C GLN A 69 -10.18 -6.95 -6.72
N GLN A 70 -9.80 -6.69 -5.46
CA GLN A 70 -8.46 -6.19 -5.15
C GLN A 70 -7.37 -7.21 -5.50
N LEU A 71 -7.58 -8.48 -5.15
CA LEU A 71 -6.65 -9.57 -5.45
C LEU A 71 -6.52 -9.83 -6.95
N GLN A 72 -7.59 -9.65 -7.72
CA GLN A 72 -7.56 -9.70 -9.19
C GLN A 72 -6.73 -8.57 -9.79
N ARG A 73 -6.83 -7.35 -9.25
CA ARG A 73 -6.09 -6.18 -9.74
C ARG A 73 -4.60 -6.25 -9.42
N ALA A 74 -4.25 -6.73 -8.23
CA ALA A 74 -2.86 -6.81 -7.78
C ALA A 74 -2.60 -8.16 -7.08
N PRO A 75 -2.39 -9.23 -7.86
CA PRO A 75 -2.05 -10.54 -7.32
C PRO A 75 -0.78 -10.45 -6.47
N GLY A 76 -0.84 -10.92 -5.22
CA GLY A 76 0.30 -10.89 -4.29
C GLY A 76 0.47 -9.59 -3.50
N ALA A 77 -0.38 -8.57 -3.71
CA ALA A 77 -0.42 -7.41 -2.82
C ALA A 77 -0.96 -7.82 -1.43
N PRO A 78 -0.36 -7.33 -0.33
CA PRO A 78 -0.95 -7.44 1.00
C PRO A 78 -2.30 -6.73 1.04
N VAL A 79 -3.32 -7.43 1.52
CA VAL A 79 -4.67 -6.91 1.73
C VAL A 79 -5.01 -7.09 3.20
N PHE A 80 -5.39 -6.00 3.85
CA PHE A 80 -5.83 -5.98 5.23
C PHE A 80 -7.26 -5.46 5.32
N VAL A 81 -8.15 -6.26 5.91
CA VAL A 81 -9.55 -5.89 6.18
C VAL A 81 -9.70 -5.65 7.66
N MET A 82 -10.04 -4.44 8.09
CA MET A 82 -10.06 -4.08 9.51
C MET A 82 -11.20 -3.13 9.88
N GLY A 83 -11.56 -3.10 11.15
CA GLY A 83 -12.58 -2.20 11.68
C GLY A 83 -13.48 -2.91 12.67
N ASP A 84 -14.69 -2.40 12.86
CA ASP A 84 -15.67 -2.95 13.81
C ASP A 84 -16.67 -3.86 13.07
N PHE A 85 -16.57 -5.14 13.38
CA PHE A 85 -17.37 -6.19 12.76
C PHE A 85 -18.63 -6.53 13.54
N ASN A 86 -18.78 -6.00 14.75
CA ASN A 86 -19.82 -6.38 15.71
C ASN A 86 -19.95 -7.92 15.80
N HIS A 87 -20.97 -8.49 15.17
CA HIS A 87 -21.30 -9.92 15.18
C HIS A 87 -20.75 -10.71 13.98
N CYS A 88 -20.28 -10.06 12.93
CA CYS A 88 -19.84 -10.73 11.70
C CYS A 88 -18.46 -11.37 11.84
N LYS A 89 -18.23 -12.49 11.16
CA LYS A 89 -16.91 -13.11 11.03
C LYS A 89 -16.64 -13.51 9.58
N LEU A 90 -15.39 -13.42 9.14
CA LEU A 90 -15.01 -13.60 7.74
C LEU A 90 -14.30 -14.91 7.43
N GLU A 91 -14.13 -15.83 8.38
CA GLU A 91 -13.30 -17.03 8.19
C GLU A 91 -13.83 -17.91 7.04
N SER A 92 -15.15 -18.00 6.88
CA SER A 92 -15.79 -18.73 5.78
C SER A 92 -15.78 -17.96 4.46
N ALA A 93 -15.85 -16.62 4.51
CA ALA A 93 -15.95 -15.77 3.32
C ALA A 93 -14.58 -15.47 2.68
N LEU A 94 -13.52 -15.44 3.50
CA LEU A 94 -12.14 -15.19 3.09
C LEU A 94 -11.23 -16.33 3.56
N PRO A 95 -11.36 -17.55 3.01
CA PRO A 95 -10.50 -18.66 3.36
C PRO A 95 -9.04 -18.32 3.00
N GLY A 96 -8.15 -18.35 4.00
CA GLY A 96 -6.74 -18.01 3.85
C GLY A 96 -6.34 -16.64 4.40
N PHE A 97 -7.30 -15.83 4.84
CA PHE A 97 -7.02 -14.63 5.63
C PHE A 97 -6.83 -15.01 7.10
N GLU A 98 -5.76 -14.49 7.70
CA GLU A 98 -5.46 -14.64 9.12
C GLU A 98 -6.07 -13.49 9.92
N GLN A 99 -6.73 -13.80 11.03
CA GLN A 99 -7.27 -12.82 11.97
C GLN A 99 -6.24 -12.49 13.06
N TYR A 100 -5.75 -11.25 13.10
CA TYR A 100 -4.63 -10.83 13.96
C TYR A 100 -5.04 -10.35 15.36
N ILE A 101 -6.28 -9.88 15.55
CA ILE A 101 -6.76 -9.32 16.82
C ILE A 101 -7.40 -10.41 17.66
N LYS A 102 -6.69 -10.88 18.70
CA LYS A 102 -7.16 -11.96 19.58
C LYS A 102 -7.58 -11.48 20.98
N CYS A 103 -7.39 -10.20 21.28
CA CYS A 103 -7.76 -9.61 22.56
C CYS A 103 -9.16 -9.00 22.52
N SER A 104 -9.76 -8.80 23.70
CA SER A 104 -11.04 -8.10 23.82
C SER A 104 -10.89 -6.63 23.44
N THR A 105 -11.82 -6.14 22.63
CA THR A 105 -11.82 -4.76 22.13
C THR A 105 -12.94 -3.93 22.76
N ARG A 106 -14.02 -4.56 23.22
CA ARG A 106 -15.07 -3.93 24.04
C ARG A 106 -15.45 -4.88 25.15
N GLU A 107 -15.24 -4.48 26.40
CA GLU A 107 -15.42 -5.35 27.58
C GLU A 107 -14.73 -6.71 27.38
N ASN A 108 -15.50 -7.81 27.35
CA ASN A 108 -15.03 -9.18 27.15
C ASN A 108 -15.27 -9.70 25.72
N LYS A 109 -15.55 -8.81 24.75
CA LYS A 109 -15.84 -9.17 23.36
C LYS A 109 -14.78 -8.60 22.40
N THR A 110 -14.47 -9.36 21.35
CA THR A 110 -13.63 -8.93 20.24
C THR A 110 -14.52 -8.55 19.05
N LEU A 111 -14.96 -7.29 19.04
CA LEU A 111 -15.81 -6.73 17.97
C LEU A 111 -14.94 -6.19 16.84
N ASP A 112 -13.85 -5.52 17.19
CA ASP A 112 -12.87 -5.01 16.25
C ASP A 112 -11.97 -6.14 15.78
N LYS A 113 -11.85 -6.30 14.47
CA LYS A 113 -11.06 -7.36 13.85
C LYS A 113 -10.14 -6.77 12.79
N CYS A 114 -9.08 -7.52 12.52
CA CYS A 114 -8.17 -7.26 11.42
C CYS A 114 -7.81 -8.60 10.79
N TYR A 115 -8.25 -8.80 9.55
CA TYR A 115 -7.96 -9.96 8.71
C TYR A 115 -6.91 -9.58 7.67
N GLY A 116 -5.99 -10.48 7.33
CA GLY A 116 -5.07 -10.23 6.22
C GLY A 116 -4.55 -11.49 5.54
N ASN A 117 -4.15 -11.35 4.28
CA ASN A 117 -3.61 -12.46 3.47
C ASN A 117 -2.12 -12.73 3.70
N VAL A 118 -1.47 -12.02 4.62
CA VAL A 118 -0.05 -12.20 4.96
C VAL A 118 0.08 -12.90 6.31
N LYS A 119 0.63 -14.11 6.31
CA LYS A 119 0.79 -14.88 7.56
C LYS A 119 1.71 -14.17 8.55
N ASN A 120 1.30 -14.11 9.82
CA ASN A 120 2.03 -13.50 10.93
C ASN A 120 2.50 -12.06 10.61
N ALA A 121 1.66 -11.28 9.92
CA ALA A 121 2.00 -9.91 9.56
C ALA A 121 2.05 -8.98 10.78
N TYR A 122 1.11 -9.17 11.71
CA TYR A 122 0.95 -8.30 12.88
C TYR A 122 0.66 -9.08 14.16
N VAL A 123 1.08 -8.50 15.27
CA VAL A 123 0.59 -8.83 16.61
C VAL A 123 -0.22 -7.65 17.11
N ALA A 124 -1.46 -7.91 17.51
CA ALA A 124 -2.34 -6.90 18.10
C ALA A 124 -2.04 -6.72 19.59
N LYS A 125 -1.87 -5.48 20.03
CA LYS A 125 -1.82 -5.12 21.45
C LYS A 125 -2.96 -4.14 21.79
N PRO A 126 -3.77 -4.43 22.83
CA PRO A 126 -4.79 -3.49 23.26
C PRO A 126 -4.13 -2.24 23.86
N LYS A 127 -4.79 -1.10 23.67
CA LYS A 127 -4.47 0.21 24.24
C LYS A 127 -5.74 0.76 24.88
N ALA A 128 -5.54 1.71 25.79
CA ALA A 128 -6.65 2.42 26.41
C ALA A 128 -7.58 3.01 25.32
N PRO A 129 -8.88 3.10 25.58
CA PRO A 129 -9.81 3.75 24.68
C PRO A 129 -9.36 5.16 24.33
N LEU A 130 -9.64 5.58 23.09
CA LEU A 130 -9.40 6.95 22.67
C LEU A 130 -10.55 7.84 23.13
N ALA A 131 -10.24 8.87 23.91
CA ALA A 131 -11.21 9.81 24.47
C ALA A 131 -12.37 9.06 25.16
N ASN A 132 -13.61 9.29 24.71
CA ASN A 132 -14.83 8.73 25.29
C ASN A 132 -15.31 7.45 24.57
N SER A 133 -14.45 6.80 23.78
CA SER A 133 -14.77 5.53 23.15
C SER A 133 -15.01 4.45 24.21
N ASP A 134 -16.02 3.61 24.01
CA ASP A 134 -16.24 2.39 24.79
C ASP A 134 -15.47 1.19 24.22
N HIS A 135 -14.82 1.36 23.06
CA HIS A 135 -13.88 0.41 22.48
C HIS A 135 -12.43 0.78 22.82
N ASN A 136 -11.65 -0.24 23.20
CA ASN A 136 -10.19 -0.18 23.32
C ASN A 136 -9.57 0.05 21.94
N ALA A 137 -8.61 0.97 21.87
CA ALA A 137 -7.80 1.11 20.68
C ALA A 137 -6.89 -0.12 20.49
N ILE A 138 -6.68 -0.55 19.26
CA ILE A 138 -5.78 -1.67 18.95
C ILE A 138 -4.55 -1.17 18.22
N HIS A 139 -3.37 -1.47 18.79
CA HIS A 139 -2.09 -1.19 18.15
C HIS A 139 -1.57 -2.45 17.46
N LEU A 140 -1.59 -2.45 16.13
CA LEU A 140 -1.04 -3.52 15.30
C LEU A 140 0.47 -3.31 15.12
N ILE A 141 1.27 -4.19 15.73
CA ILE A 141 2.73 -4.12 15.65
C ILE A 141 3.20 -5.09 14.55
N PRO A 142 3.93 -4.61 13.53
CA PRO A 142 4.38 -5.46 12.44
C PRO A 142 5.40 -6.50 12.95
N THR A 143 5.14 -7.76 12.65
CA THR A 143 6.06 -8.89 12.89
C THR A 143 6.67 -9.45 11.61
N TYR A 144 6.16 -9.00 10.46
CA TYR A 144 6.64 -9.44 9.16
C TYR A 144 8.13 -9.13 8.96
N LYS A 145 8.92 -10.16 8.63
CA LYS A 145 10.31 -10.03 8.20
C LYS A 145 10.37 -10.14 6.68
N THR A 146 11.11 -9.23 6.05
CA THR A 146 11.24 -9.19 4.58
C THR A 146 11.82 -10.48 4.02
N MET A 147 11.46 -10.81 2.78
CA MET A 147 11.93 -12.02 2.08
C MET A 147 13.47 -12.10 2.05
N LEU A 148 14.17 -10.98 1.86
CA LEU A 148 15.63 -10.91 1.89
C LEU A 148 16.22 -11.34 3.25
N LYS A 149 15.52 -11.07 4.35
CA LYS A 149 15.90 -11.50 5.71
C LYS A 149 15.44 -12.93 6.02
N ARG A 150 14.57 -13.54 5.20
CA ARG A 150 14.09 -14.93 5.33
C ARG A 150 14.86 -15.90 4.44
N SER A 151 15.31 -15.45 3.28
CA SER A 151 16.12 -16.24 2.36
C SER A 151 17.52 -16.46 2.93
N LYS A 152 18.03 -17.70 2.85
CA LYS A 152 19.44 -17.97 3.15
C LYS A 152 20.31 -17.13 2.20
N PRO A 153 21.44 -16.55 2.68
CA PRO A 153 22.38 -15.87 1.80
C PRO A 153 22.78 -16.79 0.65
N GLN A 154 22.52 -16.36 -0.59
CA GLN A 154 23.05 -17.04 -1.76
C GLN A 154 24.38 -16.42 -2.11
N VAL A 155 25.44 -17.23 -2.13
CA VAL A 155 26.74 -16.83 -2.67
C VAL A 155 26.58 -16.76 -4.18
N LYS A 156 26.71 -15.55 -4.74
CA LYS A 156 26.78 -15.34 -6.18
C LYS A 156 28.24 -15.03 -6.53
N THR A 157 28.81 -15.81 -7.44
CA THR A 157 30.09 -15.46 -8.06
C THR A 157 29.83 -14.29 -8.99
N VAL A 158 30.33 -13.11 -8.62
CA VAL A 158 30.28 -11.93 -9.47
C VAL A 158 31.59 -11.86 -10.22
N THR A 159 31.54 -11.86 -11.55
CA THR A 159 32.70 -11.56 -12.38
C THR A 159 33.08 -10.11 -12.15
N VAL A 160 34.23 -9.89 -11.53
CA VAL A 160 34.82 -8.57 -11.36
C VAL A 160 35.53 -8.21 -12.67
N TRP A 161 35.35 -6.99 -13.14
CA TRP A 161 36.04 -6.48 -14.32
C TRP A 161 37.55 -6.52 -14.08
N SER A 162 38.32 -6.92 -15.09
CA SER A 162 39.77 -6.77 -15.07
C SER A 162 40.12 -5.28 -14.96
N GLU A 163 41.33 -4.96 -14.46
CA GLU A 163 41.82 -3.57 -14.42
C GLU A 163 41.75 -2.90 -15.80
N GLU A 164 42.08 -3.65 -16.84
CA GLU A 164 41.98 -3.23 -18.24
C GLU A 164 40.52 -2.94 -18.67
N GLY A 165 39.58 -3.76 -18.21
CA GLY A 165 38.14 -3.53 -18.41
C GLY A 165 37.64 -2.28 -17.68
N ILE A 166 38.16 -2.01 -16.48
CA ILE A 166 37.85 -0.80 -15.71
C ILE A 166 38.40 0.45 -16.43
N ASP A 167 39.64 0.41 -16.90
CA ASP A 167 40.27 1.54 -17.57
C ASP A 167 39.67 1.82 -18.94
N THR A 168 39.27 0.78 -19.68
CA THR A 168 38.47 0.92 -20.90
C THR A 168 37.14 1.62 -20.59
N LEU A 169 36.45 1.22 -19.52
CA LEU A 169 35.19 1.83 -19.11
C LEU A 169 35.36 3.30 -18.71
N LYS A 170 36.43 3.62 -17.96
CA LYS A 170 36.79 5.00 -17.63
C LYS A 170 37.05 5.82 -18.88
N GLY A 171 37.78 5.26 -19.85
CA GLY A 171 38.00 5.89 -21.15
C GLY A 171 36.70 6.17 -21.90
N CYS A 172 35.76 5.21 -21.93
CA CYS A 172 34.43 5.41 -22.51
C CYS A 172 33.63 6.51 -21.79
N PHE A 173 33.70 6.61 -20.45
CA PHE A 173 33.05 7.68 -19.69
C PHE A 173 33.66 9.06 -19.94
N LEU A 174 34.98 9.13 -20.14
CA LEU A 174 35.68 10.37 -20.46
C LEU A 174 35.43 10.83 -21.91
N CYS A 175 35.20 9.90 -22.83
CA CYS A 175 34.83 10.19 -24.22
C CYS A 175 33.32 10.40 -24.42
N THR A 176 32.50 10.10 -23.40
CA THR A 176 31.07 10.41 -23.42
C THR A 176 30.90 11.84 -22.91
N ASP A 177 30.76 12.80 -23.82
CA ASP A 177 30.40 14.18 -23.48
C ASP A 177 28.98 14.21 -22.89
N CYS A 178 28.86 13.96 -21.59
CA CYS A 178 27.62 14.17 -20.82
C CYS A 178 27.11 15.62 -20.92
N VAL A 179 27.96 16.53 -21.38
CA VAL A 179 27.64 17.92 -21.70
C VAL A 179 26.61 18.01 -22.86
N LEU A 180 26.68 17.13 -23.87
CA LEU A 180 25.70 17.09 -24.97
C LEU A 180 24.28 16.74 -24.50
N LEU A 181 24.15 15.89 -23.47
CA LEU A 181 22.86 15.54 -22.87
C LEU A 181 22.23 16.74 -22.15
N VAL A 182 23.03 17.58 -21.48
CA VAL A 182 22.54 18.80 -20.83
C VAL A 182 22.15 19.87 -21.86
N TYR A 183 22.95 20.04 -22.92
CA TYR A 183 22.61 20.99 -23.99
C TYR A 183 21.34 20.59 -24.75
N SER A 184 21.13 19.30 -25.04
CA SER A 184 19.91 18.85 -25.74
C SER A 184 18.60 19.12 -24.99
N VAL A 185 18.64 19.19 -23.65
CA VAL A 185 17.47 19.49 -22.81
C VAL A 185 17.21 21.00 -22.76
N GLN A 186 18.26 21.83 -22.81
CA GLN A 186 18.14 23.29 -22.83
C GLN A 186 17.63 23.81 -24.20
N THR A 187 18.08 23.21 -25.31
CA THR A 187 17.67 23.64 -26.66
C THR A 187 16.22 23.31 -26.96
N LEU A 188 15.67 22.22 -26.41
CA LEU A 188 14.24 21.89 -26.54
C LEU A 188 13.34 22.87 -25.76
N HIS A 189 13.80 23.39 -24.62
CA HIS A 189 13.06 24.39 -23.85
C HIS A 189 13.04 25.77 -24.54
N ASN A 190 14.13 26.16 -25.20
CA ASN A 190 14.20 27.45 -25.89
C ASN A 190 13.45 27.46 -27.23
N HIS A 191 13.38 26.32 -27.93
CA HIS A 191 12.70 26.25 -29.23
C HIS A 191 11.16 26.18 -29.12
N GLU A 192 10.61 25.78 -27.96
CA GLU A 192 9.17 25.86 -27.66
C GLU A 192 8.74 27.25 -27.16
N PHE A 193 9.64 28.05 -26.58
CA PHE A 193 9.36 29.42 -26.15
C PHE A 193 9.38 30.46 -27.29
N GLU A 194 10.20 30.27 -28.33
CA GLU A 194 10.19 31.18 -29.49
C GLU A 194 9.01 30.96 -30.44
N LYS A 195 8.37 29.77 -30.41
CA LYS A 195 7.15 29.51 -31.21
C LYS A 195 5.88 30.15 -30.65
N THR A 196 5.88 30.59 -29.39
CA THR A 196 4.72 31.21 -28.73
C THR A 196 4.72 32.74 -28.74
N LEU A 197 5.78 33.40 -29.25
CA LEU A 197 5.89 34.88 -29.28
C LEU A 197 6.06 35.47 -30.70
N GLY A 198 5.99 34.68 -31.76
CA GLY A 198 6.34 35.08 -33.13
C GLY A 198 5.21 35.13 -34.17
N LEU A 199 3.95 35.40 -33.80
CA LEU A 199 2.87 35.60 -34.77
C LEU A 199 1.99 36.79 -34.37
N ASN A 200 2.39 37.99 -34.78
CA ASN A 200 1.49 39.08 -35.18
C ASN A 200 2.29 40.27 -35.74
N GLU A 201 2.80 40.15 -36.97
CA GLU A 201 2.93 41.32 -37.86
C GLU A 201 2.61 40.86 -39.29
N SER A 202 1.35 41.02 -39.68
CA SER A 202 0.90 40.92 -41.06
C SER A 202 0.61 42.32 -41.59
N HIS A 203 1.39 42.68 -42.62
CA HIS A 203 1.13 43.70 -43.64
C HIS A 203 -0.29 44.31 -43.67
N HIS A 204 -0.36 45.63 -43.50
CA HIS A 204 -0.85 46.52 -44.55
C HIS A 204 -0.23 47.91 -44.42
#